data_AF-A0A7K1NM87-F1
#
_entry.id   AF-A0A7K1NM87-F1
#
_cell.length_a   1.000
_cell.length_b   1.000
_cell.length_c   1.000
_cell.angle_alpha   90.00
_cell.angle_beta   90.00
_cell.angle_gamma   90.00
#
_symmetry.space_group_name_H-M   'P 1'
#
loop_
_entity.id
_entity.type
_entity.pdbx_description
1 polymer ?
#
loop_
_entity_poly.entity_id
_entity_poly.type
_entity_poly.pdbx_seq_one_letter_code
_entity_poly.pdbx_strand_id
1 'polypeptide(L)'
;MLVYALAATLVPSVAAFLAVAWGMQCHGQAAAAREPAVGGRILPALLATTFRGLVLAALTFCVLMLQSLAAGGSGAVAAAAAGVTAVEGAVFGAVGVGVAAAVRKSGPARVAGWVLAGILVAGSAGAAAALVPLVRAVEPVTVAMNVQWGPAGTRQAYECSGVPAGAAEVYHTERIMWLAAISPSVVFLALGADADPAGAVLGWVPAAIQEAGDGTQVPCVNGEPLTRDSARMPLPVVGIAGQAIVAGALLAAGNRAAVSRRRPRP
;
A
#
# COMPACT_ATOMS: atom_id res chain seq x y z
N MET A 1 9.00 11.90 -18.48
CA MET A 1 8.18 11.90 -17.25
C MET A 1 7.23 10.71 -17.14
N LEU A 2 6.41 10.39 -18.15
CA LEU A 2 5.45 9.27 -18.07
C LEU A 2 6.09 7.89 -17.77
N VAL A 3 7.18 7.53 -18.46
CA VAL A 3 7.90 6.25 -18.26
C VAL A 3 8.51 6.16 -16.86
N TYR A 4 9.00 7.28 -16.33
CA TYR A 4 9.52 7.41 -14.97
C TYR A 4 8.40 7.19 -13.92
N ALA A 5 7.23 7.77 -14.15
CA ALA A 5 6.05 7.59 -13.31
C ALA A 5 5.59 6.13 -13.26
N LEU A 6 5.45 5.50 -14.43
CA LEU A 6 4.99 4.11 -14.57
C LEU A 6 6.01 3.12 -13.98
N ALA A 7 7.30 3.38 -14.14
CA ALA A 7 8.33 2.57 -13.50
C ALA A 7 8.24 2.70 -11.98
N ALA A 8 8.12 3.92 -11.45
CA ALA A 8 8.04 4.18 -10.02
C ALA A 8 6.83 3.51 -9.34
N THR A 9 5.67 3.41 -10.02
CA THR A 9 4.48 2.74 -9.47
C THR A 9 4.58 1.22 -9.44
N LEU A 10 5.35 0.62 -10.36
CA LEU A 10 5.53 -0.83 -10.45
C LEU A 10 6.60 -1.35 -9.49
N VAL A 11 7.61 -0.53 -9.15
CA VAL A 11 8.74 -0.96 -8.31
C VAL A 11 8.30 -1.48 -6.93
N PRO A 12 7.42 -0.80 -6.16
CA PRO A 12 6.91 -1.32 -4.89
C PRO A 12 6.25 -2.70 -5.03
N SER A 13 5.47 -2.90 -6.09
CA SER A 13 4.79 -4.17 -6.36
C SER A 13 5.78 -5.29 -6.70
N VAL A 14 6.79 -5.00 -7.54
CA VAL A 14 7.86 -5.98 -7.84
C VAL A 14 8.68 -6.30 -6.58
N ALA A 15 9.00 -5.28 -5.79
CA ALA A 15 9.71 -5.43 -4.53
C ALA A 15 8.95 -6.32 -3.54
N ALA A 16 7.63 -6.16 -3.43
CA ALA A 16 6.78 -7.00 -2.59
C ALA A 16 6.87 -8.48 -2.98
N PHE A 17 6.75 -8.81 -4.27
CA PHE A 17 6.90 -10.20 -4.75
C PHE A 17 8.31 -10.77 -4.48
N LEU A 18 9.35 -9.99 -4.76
CA LEU A 18 10.74 -10.39 -4.48
C LEU A 18 10.96 -10.61 -2.99
N ALA A 19 10.41 -9.75 -2.14
CA ALA A 19 10.51 -9.85 -0.70
C ALA A 19 9.85 -11.12 -0.14
N VAL A 20 8.66 -11.50 -0.63
CA VAL A 20 8.03 -12.78 -0.27
C VAL A 20 8.92 -13.95 -0.69
N ALA A 21 9.44 -13.93 -1.92
CA ALA A 21 10.32 -14.98 -2.43
C ALA A 21 11.60 -15.11 -1.60
N TRP A 22 12.26 -13.99 -1.28
CA TRP A 22 13.41 -13.96 -0.39
C TRP A 22 13.05 -14.42 1.03
N GLY A 23 11.89 -14.03 1.56
CA GLY A 23 11.38 -14.45 2.87
C GLY A 23 11.34 -15.96 3.01
N MET A 24 10.73 -16.61 2.03
CA MET A 24 10.64 -18.07 1.99
C MET A 24 12.03 -18.72 1.83
N GLN A 25 12.89 -18.16 0.97
CA GLN A 25 14.23 -18.69 0.73
C GLN A 25 15.13 -18.57 1.97
N CYS A 26 15.17 -17.39 2.59
CA CYS A 26 15.98 -17.12 3.78
C CYS A 26 15.52 -17.98 4.96
N HIS A 27 14.21 -18.20 5.12
CA HIS A 27 13.71 -19.13 6.14
C HIS A 27 14.14 -20.58 5.85
N GLY A 28 14.06 -21.02 4.59
CA GLY A 28 14.54 -22.35 4.18
C GLY A 28 16.02 -22.55 4.46
N GLN A 29 16.86 -21.55 4.16
CA GLN A 29 18.29 -21.56 4.46
C GLN A 29 18.55 -21.62 5.97
N ALA A 30 17.85 -20.80 6.77
CA ALA A 30 17.95 -20.83 8.23
C ALA A 30 17.46 -22.15 8.83
N ALA A 31 16.49 -22.83 8.20
CA ALA A 31 16.02 -24.13 8.63
C ALA A 31 16.99 -25.28 8.30
N ALA A 32 17.81 -25.12 7.25
CA ALA A 32 18.83 -26.08 6.85
C ALA A 32 20.15 -25.93 7.62
N ALA A 33 20.38 -24.79 8.28
CA ALA A 33 21.55 -24.57 9.11
C ALA A 33 21.60 -25.59 10.28
N ARG A 34 22.79 -26.18 10.50
CA ARG A 34 23.02 -27.21 11.53
C ARG A 34 22.85 -26.69 12.95
N GLU A 35 23.20 -25.43 13.18
CA GLU A 35 23.09 -24.78 14.49
C GLU A 35 21.94 -23.76 14.50
N PRO A 36 21.04 -23.82 15.48
CA PRO A 36 20.01 -22.80 15.63
C PRO A 36 20.67 -21.48 16.07
N ALA A 37 20.56 -20.44 15.23
CA ALA A 37 21.01 -19.10 15.57
C ALA A 37 20.29 -18.56 16.83
N VAL A 38 20.93 -17.61 17.51
CA VAL A 38 20.31 -16.85 18.62
C VAL A 38 19.04 -16.17 18.09
N GLY A 39 17.89 -16.44 18.72
CA GLY A 39 16.57 -15.98 18.23
C GLY A 39 15.83 -16.96 17.31
N GLY A 40 16.35 -18.18 17.14
CA GLY A 40 15.72 -19.23 16.34
C GLY A 40 15.87 -19.01 14.83
N ARG A 41 14.96 -19.58 14.05
CA ARG A 41 15.04 -19.60 12.56
C ARG A 41 14.30 -18.46 11.88
N ILE A 42 13.47 -17.72 12.62
CA ILE A 42 12.61 -16.65 12.09
C ILE A 42 13.37 -15.32 12.07
N LEU A 43 13.98 -14.93 13.19
CA LEU A 43 14.70 -13.67 13.32
C LEU A 43 15.84 -13.48 12.29
N PRO A 44 16.78 -14.44 12.09
CA PRO A 44 17.84 -14.27 11.10
C PRO A 44 17.30 -14.20 9.66
N ALA A 45 16.20 -14.92 9.37
CA ALA A 45 15.56 -14.85 8.07
C ALA A 45 14.93 -13.48 7.82
N LEU A 46 14.25 -12.91 8.82
CA LEU A 46 13.69 -11.56 8.78
C LEU A 46 14.77 -10.51 8.56
N LEU A 47 15.86 -10.56 9.33
CA LEU A 47 16.96 -9.60 9.18
C LEU A 47 17.59 -9.66 7.78
N ALA A 48 17.84 -10.88 7.28
CA ALA A 48 18.39 -11.06 5.93
C ALA A 48 17.44 -10.51 4.84
N THR A 49 16.13 -10.70 4.99
CA THR A 49 15.16 -10.22 4.01
C THR A 49 14.99 -8.72 4.06
N THR A 50 14.94 -8.15 5.27
CA THR A 50 14.89 -6.69 5.46
C THR A 50 16.14 -6.03 4.89
N PHE A 51 17.33 -6.60 5.11
CA PHE A 51 18.56 -6.09 4.52
C PHE A 51 18.54 -6.12 2.99
N ARG A 52 18.06 -7.22 2.38
CA ARG A 52 17.86 -7.28 0.92
C ARG A 52 16.86 -6.24 0.42
N GLY A 53 15.78 -6.01 1.17
CA GLY A 53 14.80 -4.94 0.89
C GLY A 53 15.42 -3.55 0.92
N LEU A 54 16.26 -3.26 1.93
CA LEU A 54 17.00 -1.99 2.02
C LEU A 54 17.99 -1.80 0.88
N VAL A 55 18.71 -2.87 0.48
CA VAL A 55 19.59 -2.82 -0.70
C VAL A 55 18.78 -2.52 -1.96
N LEU A 56 17.64 -3.18 -2.14
CA LEU A 56 16.76 -2.92 -3.29
C LEU A 56 16.21 -1.49 -3.27
N ALA A 57 15.84 -0.96 -2.10
CA ALA A 57 15.41 0.42 -1.93
C ALA A 57 16.51 1.42 -2.29
N ALA A 58 17.75 1.18 -1.86
CA ALA A 58 18.90 2.00 -2.22
C ALA A 58 19.18 1.98 -3.73
N LEU A 59 19.11 0.81 -4.37
CA LEU A 59 19.26 0.69 -5.82
C LEU A 59 18.14 1.41 -6.56
N THR A 60 16.89 1.25 -6.10
CA THR A 60 15.71 1.95 -6.64
C THR A 60 15.90 3.45 -6.55
N PHE A 61 16.34 3.95 -5.39
CA PHE A 61 16.64 5.37 -5.19
C PHE A 61 17.68 5.86 -6.20
N CYS A 62 18.82 5.17 -6.31
CA CYS A 62 19.89 5.57 -7.23
C CYS A 62 19.40 5.62 -8.68
N VAL A 63 18.67 4.60 -9.15
CA VAL A 63 18.17 4.54 -10.52
C VAL A 63 17.15 5.64 -10.79
N LEU A 64 16.15 5.80 -9.92
CA LEU A 64 15.12 6.82 -10.09
C LEU A 64 15.69 8.24 -9.94
N MET A 65 16.65 8.45 -9.04
CA MET A 65 17.32 9.74 -8.87
C MET A 65 18.11 10.13 -10.13
N LEU A 66 18.84 9.18 -10.74
CA LEU A 66 19.54 9.41 -12.01
C LEU A 66 18.56 9.77 -13.14
N GLN A 67 17.41 9.09 -13.21
CA GLN A 67 16.37 9.41 -14.19
C GLN A 67 15.74 10.79 -13.94
N SER A 68 15.50 11.14 -12.68
CA SER A 68 15.00 12.46 -12.29
C SER A 68 15.98 13.57 -12.68
N LEU A 69 17.26 13.39 -12.37
CA LEU A 69 18.33 14.34 -12.72
C LEU A 69 18.45 14.51 -14.24
N ALA A 70 18.44 13.41 -15.00
CA ALA A 70 18.49 13.45 -16.46
C ALA A 70 17.26 14.16 -17.08
N ALA A 71 16.12 14.12 -16.39
CA ALA A 71 14.89 14.78 -16.81
C ALA A 71 14.69 16.20 -16.22
N GLY A 72 15.65 16.70 -15.43
CA GLY A 72 15.54 18.00 -14.76
C GLY A 72 14.45 18.09 -13.68
N GLY A 73 13.98 16.95 -13.16
CA GLY A 73 12.89 16.85 -12.18
C GLY A 73 13.35 16.74 -10.73
N SER A 74 12.39 16.80 -9.80
CA SER A 74 12.65 16.65 -8.36
C SER A 74 12.88 15.20 -7.93
N GLY A 75 13.87 14.97 -7.07
CA GLY A 75 14.16 13.64 -6.49
C GLY A 75 13.14 13.12 -5.47
N ALA A 76 12.08 13.86 -5.17
CA ALA A 76 11.09 13.51 -4.16
C ALA A 76 10.32 12.21 -4.50
N VAL A 77 9.98 12.01 -5.78
CA VAL A 77 9.34 10.76 -6.25
C VAL A 77 10.28 9.55 -6.08
N ALA A 78 11.58 9.74 -6.33
CA ALA A 78 12.59 8.70 -6.11
C ALA A 78 12.71 8.34 -4.61
N ALA A 79 12.71 9.36 -3.74
CA ALA A 79 12.74 9.16 -2.29
C ALA A 79 11.48 8.44 -1.79
N ALA A 80 10.28 8.83 -2.24
CA ALA A 80 9.03 8.18 -1.89
C ALA A 80 9.00 6.71 -2.35
N ALA A 81 9.37 6.44 -3.60
CA ALA A 81 9.42 5.08 -4.14
C ALA A 81 10.40 4.18 -3.37
N ALA A 82 11.58 4.72 -3.04
CA ALA A 82 12.57 4.00 -2.24
C ALA A 82 12.08 3.75 -0.81
N GLY A 83 11.44 4.74 -0.18
CA GLY A 83 10.85 4.59 1.15
C GLY A 83 9.79 3.49 1.20
N VAL A 84 8.85 3.50 0.25
CA VAL A 84 7.84 2.43 0.12
C VAL A 84 8.53 1.09 -0.14
N THR A 85 9.50 1.02 -1.06
CA THR A 85 10.25 -0.21 -1.35
C THR A 85 10.92 -0.80 -0.10
N ALA A 86 11.48 0.04 0.78
CA ALA A 86 12.10 -0.40 2.03
C ALA A 86 11.06 -0.99 3.00
N VAL A 87 9.92 -0.30 3.18
CA VAL A 87 8.81 -0.76 4.04
C VAL A 87 8.24 -2.07 3.51
N GLU A 88 7.91 -2.12 2.23
CA GLU A 88 7.33 -3.29 1.58
C GLU A 88 8.31 -4.47 1.58
N GLY A 89 9.61 -4.21 1.40
CA GLY A 89 10.66 -5.22 1.53
C GLY A 89 10.66 -5.90 2.91
N ALA A 90 10.47 -5.13 3.98
CA ALA A 90 10.37 -5.66 5.33
C ALA A 90 9.05 -6.40 5.57
N VAL A 91 7.91 -5.80 5.20
CA VAL A 91 6.57 -6.34 5.47
C VAL A 91 6.29 -7.59 4.65
N PHE A 92 6.53 -7.58 3.34
CA PHE A 92 6.35 -8.75 2.49
C PHE A 92 7.45 -9.80 2.70
N GLY A 93 8.66 -9.38 3.12
CA GLY A 93 9.68 -10.30 3.63
C GLY A 93 9.17 -11.10 4.83
N ALA A 94 8.54 -10.42 5.79
CA ALA A 94 7.89 -11.04 6.94
C ALA A 94 6.73 -11.96 6.56
N VAL A 95 5.92 -11.59 5.57
CA VAL A 95 4.89 -12.49 4.98
C VAL A 95 5.53 -13.78 4.48
N GLY A 96 6.58 -13.67 3.66
CA GLY A 96 7.28 -14.83 3.11
C GLY A 96 7.89 -15.74 4.19
N VAL A 97 8.54 -15.15 5.20
CA VAL A 97 9.06 -15.90 6.36
C VAL A 97 7.95 -16.58 7.13
N GLY A 98 6.85 -15.87 7.42
CA GLY A 98 5.71 -16.38 8.18
C GLY A 98 5.02 -17.55 7.47
N VAL A 99 4.75 -17.43 6.17
CA VAL A 99 4.19 -18.52 5.35
C VAL A 99 5.11 -19.75 5.35
N ALA A 100 6.41 -19.56 5.12
CA ALA A 100 7.37 -20.66 5.11
C ALA A 100 7.50 -21.35 6.48
N ALA A 101 7.40 -20.60 7.57
CA ALA A 101 7.42 -21.16 8.92
C ALA A 101 6.13 -21.95 9.25
N ALA A 102 4.97 -21.42 8.84
CA ALA A 102 3.66 -22.02 9.10
C ALA A 102 3.45 -23.33 8.32
N VAL A 103 3.91 -23.41 7.07
CA VAL A 103 3.65 -24.53 6.18
C VAL A 103 4.83 -25.51 6.13
N ARG A 104 4.58 -26.80 6.36
CA ARG A 104 5.65 -27.83 6.48
C ARG A 104 6.35 -28.17 5.15
N LYS A 105 5.64 -28.08 4.02
CA LYS A 105 6.13 -28.47 2.70
C LYS A 105 6.46 -27.23 1.86
N SER A 106 7.61 -27.24 1.19
CA SER A 106 8.11 -26.10 0.39
C SER A 106 7.18 -25.74 -0.78
N GLY A 107 6.62 -26.73 -1.48
CA GLY A 107 5.69 -26.52 -2.60
C GLY A 107 4.44 -25.72 -2.21
N PRO A 108 3.61 -26.22 -1.26
CA PRO A 108 2.45 -25.50 -0.75
C PRO A 108 2.79 -24.13 -0.12
N ALA A 109 3.92 -24.02 0.58
CA ALA A 109 4.37 -22.73 1.13
C ALA A 109 4.62 -21.71 0.01
N ARG A 110 5.27 -22.13 -1.08
CA ARG A 110 5.51 -21.29 -2.25
C ARG A 110 4.21 -20.83 -2.89
N VAL A 111 3.28 -21.75 -3.14
CA VAL A 111 1.97 -21.41 -3.72
C VAL A 111 1.23 -20.41 -2.83
N ALA A 112 1.13 -20.68 -1.52
CA ALA A 112 0.47 -19.79 -0.57
C ALA A 112 1.12 -18.40 -0.53
N GLY A 113 2.45 -18.32 -0.54
CA GLY A 113 3.19 -17.06 -0.56
C GLY A 113 2.90 -16.23 -1.81
N TRP A 114 2.96 -16.84 -2.99
CA TRP A 114 2.67 -16.15 -4.26
C TRP A 114 1.21 -15.71 -4.38
N VAL A 115 0.27 -16.58 -3.98
CA VAL A 115 -1.16 -16.25 -3.98
C VAL A 115 -1.43 -15.08 -3.05
N LEU A 116 -0.90 -15.12 -1.82
CA LEU A 116 -1.09 -14.03 -0.86
C LEU A 116 -0.45 -12.73 -1.35
N ALA A 117 0.76 -12.80 -1.94
CA ALA A 117 1.39 -11.64 -2.55
C ALA A 117 0.51 -11.05 -3.66
N GLY A 118 -0.02 -11.89 -4.57
CA GLY A 118 -0.93 -11.46 -5.62
C GLY A 118 -2.21 -10.83 -5.10
N ILE A 119 -2.80 -11.39 -4.03
CA ILE A 119 -3.97 -10.82 -3.36
C ILE A 119 -3.65 -9.45 -2.78
N LEU A 120 -2.55 -9.30 -2.04
CA LEU A 120 -2.21 -8.02 -1.41
C LEU A 120 -1.80 -6.95 -2.45
N VAL A 121 -1.06 -7.34 -3.49
CA VAL A 121 -0.54 -6.42 -4.50
C VAL A 121 -1.63 -5.94 -5.47
N ALA A 122 -2.42 -6.85 -6.02
CA ALA A 122 -3.41 -6.54 -7.07
C ALA A 122 -4.84 -6.88 -6.65
N GLY A 123 -5.03 -7.98 -5.92
CA GLY A 123 -6.36 -8.43 -5.49
C GLY A 123 -7.07 -7.45 -4.57
N SER A 124 -6.34 -6.69 -3.76
CA SER A 124 -6.85 -5.71 -2.80
C SER A 124 -7.48 -4.50 -3.51
N ALA A 125 -6.76 -3.91 -4.47
CA ALA A 125 -7.27 -2.88 -5.35
C ALA A 125 -8.40 -3.41 -6.27
N GLY A 126 -8.25 -4.62 -6.80
CA GLY A 126 -9.30 -5.28 -7.59
C GLY A 126 -10.58 -5.54 -6.80
N ALA A 127 -10.46 -5.93 -5.52
CA ALA A 127 -11.58 -6.13 -4.62
C ALA A 127 -12.27 -4.79 -4.32
N ALA A 128 -11.52 -3.73 -4.04
CA ALA A 128 -12.08 -2.39 -3.88
C ALA A 128 -12.87 -1.97 -5.13
N ALA A 129 -12.29 -2.12 -6.33
CA ALA A 129 -12.98 -1.82 -7.59
C ALA A 129 -14.27 -2.65 -7.78
N ALA A 130 -14.24 -3.94 -7.45
CA ALA A 130 -15.40 -4.82 -7.54
C ALA A 130 -16.52 -4.47 -6.54
N LEU A 131 -16.20 -3.83 -5.42
CA LEU A 131 -17.15 -3.41 -4.39
C LEU A 131 -17.74 -2.00 -4.66
N VAL A 132 -17.23 -1.24 -5.62
CA VAL A 132 -17.74 0.11 -5.95
C VAL A 132 -19.25 0.15 -6.17
N PRO A 133 -19.88 -0.80 -6.89
CA PRO A 133 -21.34 -0.77 -7.08
C PRO A 133 -22.14 -0.94 -5.79
N LEU A 134 -21.55 -1.57 -4.75
CA LEU A 134 -22.22 -1.80 -3.46
C LEU A 134 -22.22 -0.58 -2.54
N VAL A 135 -21.35 0.41 -2.82
CA VAL A 135 -21.28 1.67 -2.07
C VAL A 135 -21.99 2.82 -2.80
N ARG A 136 -22.72 2.51 -3.86
CA ARG A 136 -23.53 3.48 -4.60
C ARG A 136 -24.77 3.86 -3.80
N ALA A 137 -25.04 5.16 -3.70
CA ALA A 137 -26.27 5.73 -3.18
C ALA A 137 -26.76 6.86 -4.09
N VAL A 138 -28.06 7.17 -4.03
CA VAL A 138 -28.62 8.37 -4.67
C VAL A 138 -29.00 9.32 -3.56
N GLU A 139 -28.34 10.47 -3.50
CA GLU A 139 -28.45 11.38 -2.37
C GLU A 139 -28.72 12.82 -2.83
N PRO A 140 -29.45 13.61 -2.01
CA PRO A 140 -29.72 15.00 -2.33
C PRO A 140 -28.43 15.81 -2.27
N VAL A 141 -28.28 16.73 -3.22
CA VAL A 141 -27.14 17.64 -3.32
C VAL A 141 -27.60 19.09 -3.36
N THR A 142 -26.81 19.99 -2.78
CA THR A 142 -27.03 21.43 -2.87
C THR A 142 -25.95 22.11 -3.69
N VAL A 143 -26.18 23.37 -4.07
CA VAL A 143 -25.19 24.12 -4.87
C VAL A 143 -23.96 24.42 -4.00
N ALA A 144 -22.79 23.97 -4.46
CA ALA A 144 -21.50 24.31 -3.86
C ALA A 144 -21.11 25.75 -4.20
N MET A 145 -20.71 26.51 -3.17
CA MET A 145 -20.33 27.91 -3.24
C MET A 145 -18.90 28.09 -2.72
N ASN A 146 -18.25 29.21 -3.07
CA ASN A 146 -16.94 29.59 -2.53
C ASN A 146 -15.89 28.47 -2.65
N VAL A 147 -15.91 27.72 -3.77
CA VAL A 147 -15.06 26.55 -3.97
C VAL A 147 -13.60 26.97 -4.09
N GLN A 148 -12.77 26.41 -3.22
CA GLN A 148 -11.33 26.60 -3.20
C GLN A 148 -10.66 25.41 -3.88
N TRP A 149 -9.89 25.70 -4.92
CA TRP A 149 -9.20 24.69 -5.72
C TRP A 149 -7.73 24.57 -5.30
N GLY A 150 -7.27 23.32 -5.21
CA GLY A 150 -5.88 22.99 -5.00
C GLY A 150 -5.07 23.00 -6.30
N PRO A 151 -3.73 22.93 -6.20
CA PRO A 151 -2.82 22.94 -7.35
C PRO A 151 -3.03 21.77 -8.33
N ALA A 152 -3.60 20.66 -7.86
CA ALA A 152 -3.92 19.47 -8.66
C ALA A 152 -5.32 19.52 -9.30
N GLY A 153 -6.05 20.64 -9.20
CA GLY A 153 -7.43 20.75 -9.67
C GLY A 153 -8.45 20.04 -8.78
N THR A 154 -8.11 19.75 -7.51
CA THR A 154 -9.01 19.14 -6.52
C THR A 154 -9.67 20.17 -5.62
N ARG A 155 -10.82 19.81 -5.05
CA ARG A 155 -11.56 20.70 -4.14
C ARG A 155 -10.95 20.61 -2.75
N GLN A 156 -10.44 21.72 -2.22
CA GLN A 156 -9.86 21.78 -0.87
C GLN A 156 -10.84 22.28 0.18
N ALA A 157 -11.79 23.14 -0.23
CA ALA A 157 -12.86 23.61 0.62
C ALA A 157 -14.02 24.11 -0.24
N TYR A 158 -15.24 24.02 0.27
CA TYR A 158 -16.43 24.62 -0.31
C TYR A 158 -17.51 24.80 0.75
N GLU A 159 -18.37 25.78 0.53
CA GLU A 159 -19.59 25.98 1.31
C GLU A 159 -20.79 25.42 0.55
N CYS A 160 -21.86 25.08 1.26
CA CYS A 160 -23.06 24.53 0.67
C CYS A 160 -24.21 25.50 0.84
N SER A 161 -24.85 25.85 -0.28
CA SER A 161 -26.05 26.67 -0.25
C SER A 161 -27.24 25.88 0.35
N GLY A 162 -28.26 26.59 0.82
CA GLY A 162 -29.56 26.00 1.12
C GLY A 162 -30.41 25.71 -0.12
N VAL A 163 -29.89 25.97 -1.33
CA VAL A 163 -30.62 25.78 -2.59
C VAL A 163 -30.42 24.34 -3.07
N PRO A 164 -31.50 23.54 -3.20
CA PRO A 164 -31.38 22.18 -3.71
C PRO A 164 -30.94 22.20 -5.17
N ALA A 165 -29.91 21.40 -5.48
CA ALA A 165 -29.39 21.21 -6.84
C ALA A 165 -29.91 19.91 -7.48
N GLY A 166 -30.66 19.10 -6.73
CA GLY A 166 -31.27 17.85 -7.18
C GLY A 166 -30.76 16.65 -6.37
N ALA A 167 -30.75 15.47 -7.01
CA ALA A 167 -30.14 14.27 -6.48
C ALA A 167 -28.99 13.83 -7.38
N ALA A 168 -27.90 13.37 -6.79
CA ALA A 168 -26.74 12.85 -7.50
C ALA A 168 -26.46 11.41 -7.09
N GLU A 169 -25.83 10.68 -8.00
CA GLU A 169 -25.27 9.37 -7.70
C GLU A 169 -23.95 9.56 -6.96
N VAL A 170 -23.92 9.13 -5.71
CA VAL A 170 -22.78 9.24 -4.80
C VAL A 170 -22.20 7.85 -4.59
N TYR A 171 -20.89 7.74 -4.68
CA TYR A 171 -20.16 6.51 -4.38
C TYR A 171 -19.41 6.70 -3.07
N HIS A 172 -19.88 6.03 -2.02
CA HIS A 172 -19.32 6.06 -0.67
C HIS A 172 -18.03 5.23 -0.59
N THR A 173 -17.04 5.59 -1.40
CA THR A 173 -15.78 4.85 -1.54
C THR A 173 -14.91 4.92 -0.28
N GLU A 174 -15.12 5.88 0.61
CA GLU A 174 -14.47 5.96 1.92
C GLU A 174 -14.65 4.66 2.74
N ARG A 175 -15.73 3.91 2.47
CA ARG A 175 -16.04 2.62 3.12
C ARG A 175 -15.17 1.45 2.63
N ILE A 176 -14.59 1.57 1.44
CA ILE A 176 -13.87 0.47 0.76
C ILE A 176 -12.44 0.82 0.36
N MET A 177 -12.05 2.09 0.36
CA MET A 177 -10.72 2.53 -0.07
C MET A 177 -9.59 2.01 0.82
N TRP A 178 -9.87 1.64 2.07
CA TRP A 178 -8.91 0.94 2.93
C TRP A 178 -8.45 -0.39 2.32
N LEU A 179 -9.28 -1.07 1.51
CA LEU A 179 -8.87 -2.28 0.80
C LEU A 179 -7.84 -1.97 -0.27
N ALA A 180 -8.10 -0.95 -1.10
CA ALA A 180 -7.15 -0.53 -2.13
C ALA A 180 -5.82 -0.08 -1.53
N ALA A 181 -5.85 0.59 -0.37
CA ALA A 181 -4.67 1.06 0.33
C ALA A 181 -3.71 -0.08 0.74
N ILE A 182 -4.15 -1.34 0.82
CA ILE A 182 -3.28 -2.49 1.11
C ILE A 182 -2.31 -2.77 -0.05
N SER A 183 -2.61 -2.30 -1.27
CA SER A 183 -1.71 -2.45 -2.42
C SER A 183 -0.47 -1.53 -2.30
N PRO A 184 0.76 -2.07 -2.45
CA PRO A 184 1.98 -1.27 -2.43
C PRO A 184 2.00 -0.13 -3.45
N SER A 185 1.42 -0.37 -4.63
CA SER A 185 1.31 0.67 -5.67
C SER A 185 0.35 1.79 -5.25
N VAL A 186 -0.75 1.46 -4.56
CA VAL A 186 -1.70 2.47 -4.04
C VAL A 186 -1.07 3.24 -2.88
N VAL A 187 -0.34 2.60 -1.98
CA VAL A 187 0.44 3.29 -0.92
C VAL A 187 1.39 4.30 -1.54
N PHE A 188 2.16 3.90 -2.56
CA PHE A 188 3.07 4.80 -3.26
C PHE A 188 2.33 5.95 -3.95
N LEU A 189 1.23 5.67 -4.65
CA LEU A 189 0.45 6.69 -5.33
C LEU A 189 -0.17 7.69 -4.34
N ALA A 190 -0.64 7.22 -3.18
CA ALA A 190 -1.17 8.08 -2.12
C ALA A 190 -0.07 8.97 -1.50
N LEU A 191 1.15 8.46 -1.29
CA LEU A 191 2.30 9.25 -0.86
C LEU A 191 2.79 10.24 -1.94
N GLY A 192 2.52 9.95 -3.21
CA GLY A 192 2.86 10.82 -4.33
C GLY A 192 2.24 12.22 -4.25
N ALA A 193 1.11 12.38 -3.56
CA ALA A 193 0.48 13.67 -3.31
C ALA A 193 1.41 14.65 -2.56
N ASP A 194 2.16 14.13 -1.60
CA ASP A 194 3.06 14.91 -0.75
C ASP A 194 4.43 15.13 -1.40
N ALA A 195 4.86 14.20 -2.26
CA ALA A 195 6.18 14.21 -2.88
C ALA A 195 6.27 15.09 -4.15
N ASP A 196 5.17 15.27 -4.90
CA ASP A 196 5.12 16.12 -6.10
C ASP A 196 3.91 17.07 -6.06
N PRO A 197 3.92 18.09 -5.18
CA PRO A 197 2.79 19.01 -5.01
C PRO A 197 2.53 19.88 -6.25
N ALA A 198 3.49 19.99 -7.16
CA ALA A 198 3.34 20.67 -8.45
C ALA A 198 2.66 19.78 -9.51
N GLY A 199 2.52 18.48 -9.25
CA GLY A 199 1.81 17.54 -10.11
C GLY A 199 2.50 17.23 -11.44
N ALA A 200 3.82 17.39 -11.51
CA ALA A 200 4.61 17.27 -12.74
C ALA A 200 4.63 15.84 -13.32
N VAL A 201 4.37 14.81 -12.52
CA VAL A 201 4.53 13.41 -12.93
C VAL A 201 3.20 12.64 -13.00
N LEU A 202 2.26 12.86 -12.06
CA LEU A 202 0.92 12.24 -12.01
C LEU A 202 -0.12 13.13 -11.28
N GLY A 203 -0.04 14.46 -11.38
CA GLY A 203 -0.68 15.39 -10.42
C GLY A 203 -2.13 15.13 -10.01
N TRP A 204 -2.97 14.58 -10.87
CA TRP A 204 -4.37 14.27 -10.56
C TRP A 204 -4.57 12.93 -9.82
N VAL A 205 -3.68 11.94 -10.00
CA VAL A 205 -3.89 10.57 -9.50
C VAL A 205 -3.88 10.49 -7.97
N PRO A 206 -2.87 11.02 -7.27
CA PRO A 206 -2.87 11.01 -5.80
C PRO A 206 -4.08 11.76 -5.23
N ALA A 207 -4.46 12.84 -5.90
CA ALA A 207 -5.56 13.69 -5.48
C ALA A 207 -6.91 12.99 -5.66
N ALA A 208 -7.11 12.26 -6.77
CA ALA A 208 -8.29 11.42 -6.98
C ALA A 208 -8.36 10.23 -6.01
N ILE A 209 -7.21 9.62 -5.68
CA ILE A 209 -7.13 8.56 -4.65
C ILE A 209 -7.55 9.12 -3.29
N GLN A 210 -7.12 10.34 -2.96
CA GLN A 210 -7.50 11.01 -1.72
C GLN A 210 -8.97 11.38 -1.69
N GLU A 211 -9.51 12.00 -2.75
CA GLU A 211 -10.95 12.30 -2.85
C GLU A 211 -11.79 11.02 -2.73
N ALA A 212 -11.32 9.90 -3.27
CA ALA A 212 -11.96 8.61 -3.08
C ALA A 212 -11.85 8.07 -1.65
N GLY A 213 -10.71 8.26 -0.98
CA GLY A 213 -10.52 7.91 0.42
C GLY A 213 -11.42 8.71 1.36
N ASP A 214 -11.67 9.97 1.02
CA ASP A 214 -12.45 10.91 1.82
C ASP A 214 -13.94 10.96 1.44
N GLY A 215 -14.35 10.32 0.32
CA GLY A 215 -15.74 10.32 -0.15
C GLY A 215 -16.22 11.67 -0.70
N THR A 216 -15.30 12.51 -1.20
CA THR A 216 -15.56 13.91 -1.56
C THR A 216 -15.69 14.18 -3.07
N GLN A 217 -15.95 13.13 -3.86
CA GLN A 217 -16.03 13.24 -5.32
C GLN A 217 -17.22 14.10 -5.78
N VAL A 218 -18.34 14.03 -5.04
CA VAL A 218 -19.54 14.84 -5.24
C VAL A 218 -19.62 15.89 -4.13
N PRO A 219 -19.65 17.20 -4.45
CA PRO A 219 -19.71 18.24 -3.43
C PRO A 219 -21.12 18.40 -2.85
N CYS A 220 -21.21 18.87 -1.60
CA CYS A 220 -22.46 19.27 -0.93
C CYS A 220 -23.54 18.19 -0.86
N VAL A 221 -23.13 16.94 -0.70
CA VAL A 221 -24.01 15.83 -0.39
C VAL A 221 -24.66 16.07 0.97
N ASN A 222 -26.00 15.99 1.05
CA ASN A 222 -26.78 16.34 2.23
C ASN A 222 -26.51 17.75 2.81
N GLY A 223 -25.95 18.66 2.00
CA GLY A 223 -25.57 20.01 2.44
C GLY A 223 -24.30 20.07 3.30
N GLU A 224 -23.51 19.01 3.36
CA GLU A 224 -22.28 18.98 4.16
C GLU A 224 -21.14 19.76 3.48
N PRO A 225 -20.58 20.79 4.14
CA PRO A 225 -19.46 21.56 3.60
C PRO A 225 -18.14 20.82 3.75
N LEU A 226 -17.14 21.20 2.94
CA LEU A 226 -15.77 20.75 3.09
C LEU A 226 -14.91 21.92 3.56
N THR A 227 -14.18 21.71 4.65
CA THR A 227 -13.23 22.70 5.19
C THR A 227 -11.79 22.24 4.96
N ARG A 228 -10.84 23.19 4.95
CA ARG A 228 -9.41 22.84 4.82
C ARG A 228 -8.91 21.92 5.93
N ASP A 229 -9.53 22.02 7.11
CA ASP A 229 -9.20 21.25 8.32
C ASP A 229 -10.00 19.95 8.43
N SER A 230 -10.79 19.61 7.41
CA SER A 230 -11.55 18.35 7.39
C SER A 230 -10.60 17.15 7.51
N ALA A 231 -10.96 16.21 8.37
CA ALA A 231 -10.16 15.03 8.63
C ALA A 231 -10.02 14.21 7.33
N ARG A 232 -8.77 13.95 6.95
CA ARG A 232 -8.43 13.16 5.77
C ARG A 232 -8.06 11.75 6.17
N MET A 233 -8.47 10.78 5.37
CA MET A 233 -8.08 9.39 5.57
C MET A 233 -6.58 9.23 5.29
N PRO A 234 -5.76 8.78 6.27
CA PRO A 234 -4.33 8.59 6.07
C PRO A 234 -4.07 7.27 5.33
N LEU A 235 -4.42 7.21 4.04
CA LEU A 235 -4.37 6.00 3.21
C LEU A 235 -3.02 5.25 3.28
N PRO A 236 -1.84 5.90 3.21
CA PRO A 236 -0.57 5.19 3.35
C PRO A 236 -0.42 4.46 4.68
N VAL A 237 -0.87 5.09 5.78
CA VAL A 237 -0.80 4.52 7.13
C VAL A 237 -1.75 3.33 7.25
N VAL A 238 -2.99 3.48 6.75
CA VAL A 238 -3.99 2.40 6.74
C VAL A 238 -3.49 1.19 5.93
N GLY A 239 -2.89 1.45 4.77
CA GLY A 239 -2.29 0.42 3.91
C GLY A 239 -1.19 -0.36 4.60
N ILE A 240 -0.17 0.36 5.09
CA ILE A 240 0.98 -0.25 5.79
C ILE A 240 0.52 -1.00 7.05
N ALA A 241 -0.41 -0.45 7.82
CA ALA A 241 -0.95 -1.11 9.01
C ALA A 241 -1.67 -2.41 8.64
N GLY A 242 -2.50 -2.41 7.60
CA GLY A 242 -3.19 -3.61 7.10
C GLY A 242 -2.21 -4.71 6.68
N GLN A 243 -1.19 -4.35 5.91
CA GLN A 243 -0.14 -5.30 5.49
C GLN A 243 0.65 -5.84 6.70
N ALA A 244 1.00 -4.97 7.65
CA ALA A 244 1.75 -5.35 8.86
C ALA A 244 0.94 -6.30 9.77
N ILE A 245 -0.38 -6.12 9.88
CA ILE A 245 -1.27 -7.03 10.61
C ILE A 245 -1.22 -8.44 9.97
N VAL A 246 -1.31 -8.53 8.65
CA VAL A 246 -1.23 -9.81 7.92
C VAL A 246 0.13 -10.47 8.15
N ALA A 247 1.23 -9.72 8.01
CA ALA A 247 2.58 -10.20 8.25
C ALA A 247 2.75 -10.70 9.70
N GLY A 248 2.29 -9.93 10.68
CA GLY A 248 2.33 -10.28 12.10
C GLY A 248 1.53 -11.55 12.41
N ALA A 249 0.33 -11.70 11.85
CA ALA A 249 -0.50 -12.89 12.02
C ALA A 249 0.19 -14.15 11.49
N LEU A 250 0.84 -14.05 10.32
CA LEU A 250 1.59 -15.15 9.71
C LEU A 250 2.85 -15.51 10.50
N LEU A 251 3.60 -14.52 10.98
CA LEU A 251 4.74 -14.75 11.85
C LEU A 251 4.32 -15.43 13.16
N ALA A 252 3.21 -14.98 13.77
CA ALA A 252 2.66 -15.59 14.97
C ALA A 252 2.19 -17.03 14.72
N ALA A 253 1.55 -17.30 13.57
CA ALA A 253 1.16 -18.64 13.16
C ALA A 253 2.38 -19.54 12.91
N GLY A 254 3.40 -19.02 12.22
CA GLY A 254 4.66 -19.71 11.96
C GLY A 254 5.42 -20.06 13.25
N ASN A 255 5.48 -19.14 14.20
CA ASN A 255 6.09 -19.38 15.50
C ASN A 255 5.33 -20.45 16.29
N ARG A 256 3.99 -20.37 16.34
CA ARG A 256 3.14 -21.39 16.99
C ARG A 256 3.32 -22.77 16.34
N ALA A 257 3.39 -22.85 15.01
CA ALA A 257 3.64 -24.09 14.30
C ALA A 257 5.03 -24.66 14.63
N ALA A 258 6.06 -23.82 14.73
CA ALA A 258 7.40 -24.24 15.11
C ALA A 258 7.46 -24.78 16.55
N VAL A 259 6.79 -24.13 17.50
CA VAL A 259 6.70 -24.59 18.90
C VAL A 259 5.97 -25.93 19.00
N SER A 260 4.82 -26.07 18.32
CA SER A 260 4.05 -27.32 18.30
C SER A 260 4.87 -28.52 17.80
N ARG A 261 5.70 -28.31 16.77
CA ARG A 261 6.59 -29.36 16.22
C ARG A 261 7.72 -29.78 17.16
N ARG A 262 8.06 -28.97 18.16
CA ARG A 262 9.10 -29.28 19.16
C ARG A 262 8.56 -30.02 20.37
N ARG A 263 7.24 -30.07 20.59
CA ARG A 263 6.67 -30.84 21.69
C ARG A 263 6.76 -32.34 21.35
N PRO A 264 7.29 -33.18 22.25
CA PRO A 264 7.21 -34.63 22.09
C PRO A 264 5.74 -35.02 21.98
N ARG A 265 5.39 -35.86 21.00
CA ARG A 265 4.09 -36.54 21.05
C ARG A 265 4.14 -37.54 22.23
N PRO A 266 3.12 -37.57 23.10
CA PRO A 266 3.01 -38.62 24.11
C PRO A 266 2.90 -40.00 23.46
#